data_AF-A0A964XVQ9-F1
#
_entry.id   AF-A0A964XVQ9-F1
#
_cell.length_a   1.000
_cell.length_b   1.000
_cell.length_c   1.000
_cell.angle_alpha   90.00
_cell.angle_beta   90.00
_cell.angle_gamma   90.00
#
_symmetry.space_group_name_H-M   'P 1'
#
loop_
_entity.id
_entity.type
_entity.pdbx_description
1 polymer ?
#
loop_
_entity_poly.entity_id
_entity_poly.type
_entity_poly.pdbx_seq_one_letter_code
_entity_poly.pdbx_strand_id
1 'polypeptide(L)'
;MKRSLNSFLDPQAVTSRTTKSLGDAAESSAARYLQAQGLRLLDSHYRTPGRGGGEIDLIMRAPDGTLVFVEVRLRRSQRYGGALASVTALKRSRIIWAARHYLRRYAVAPPCRFDVVGLDGQEVLWIQGAFDAC
;
A
#
# COMPACT_ATOMS: atom_id res chain seq x y z
N MET A 1 -57.86 12.99 22.45
CA MET A 1 -56.78 12.00 22.70
C MET A 1 -55.75 12.15 21.57
N LYS A 2 -54.56 12.71 21.83
CA LYS A 2 -53.23 12.04 21.74
C LYS A 2 -53.00 11.36 20.35
N ARG A 3 -52.02 11.67 19.49
CA ARG A 3 -50.66 12.25 19.62
C ARG A 3 -50.12 12.63 18.22
N SER A 4 -49.24 13.63 18.20
CA SER A 4 -48.27 13.99 17.14
C SER A 4 -47.25 12.88 16.87
N LEU A 5 -46.66 12.83 15.66
CA LEU A 5 -45.19 12.78 15.46
C LEU A 5 -44.78 12.91 13.98
N ASN A 6 -43.88 13.86 13.74
CA ASN A 6 -43.05 14.08 12.56
C ASN A 6 -42.03 12.95 12.29
N SER A 7 -41.47 12.99 11.07
CA SER A 7 -40.15 12.49 10.63
C SER A 7 -39.99 10.96 10.60
N PHE A 8 -39.26 10.33 9.67
CA PHE A 8 -37.88 10.62 9.28
C PHE A 8 -37.61 10.18 7.82
N LEU A 9 -37.06 11.09 7.01
CA LEU A 9 -36.05 10.72 6.03
C LEU A 9 -34.96 9.95 6.78
N ASP A 10 -34.57 8.76 6.33
CA ASP A 10 -33.39 8.06 6.85
C ASP A 10 -32.12 8.75 6.31
N PRO A 11 -31.38 9.54 7.12
CA PRO A 11 -30.16 10.22 6.69
C PRO A 11 -28.91 9.35 6.91
N GLN A 12 -29.07 8.06 7.22
CA GLN A 12 -27.99 7.20 7.71
C GLN A 12 -27.61 6.08 6.74
N ALA A 13 -27.60 6.35 5.43
CA ALA A 13 -26.69 5.66 4.50
C ALA A 13 -25.26 6.23 4.59
N VAL A 14 -24.79 6.55 5.81
CA VAL A 14 -23.40 6.91 6.03
C VAL A 14 -22.61 5.61 6.04
N THR A 15 -22.15 5.22 4.85
CA THR A 15 -21.26 4.07 4.66
C THR A 15 -20.08 4.17 5.63
N SER A 16 -20.04 3.28 6.61
CA SER A 16 -18.92 3.14 7.54
C SER A 16 -17.67 2.82 6.72
N ARG A 17 -16.82 3.82 6.46
CA ARG A 17 -15.50 3.63 5.86
C ARG A 17 -14.65 2.83 6.84
N THR A 18 -14.61 1.52 6.64
CA THR A 18 -13.72 0.64 7.41
C THR A 18 -12.26 0.98 7.12
N THR A 19 -11.36 0.73 8.07
CA THR A 19 -9.91 0.87 7.87
C THR A 19 -9.43 0.11 6.63
N LYS A 20 -10.07 -1.02 6.30
CA LYS A 20 -9.79 -1.81 5.10
C LYS A 20 -10.14 -1.06 3.82
N SER A 21 -11.36 -0.52 3.71
CA SER A 21 -11.77 0.25 2.54
C SER A 21 -10.90 1.49 2.29
N LEU A 22 -10.41 2.12 3.37
CA LEU A 22 -9.45 3.22 3.27
C LEU A 22 -8.09 2.74 2.75
N GLY A 23 -7.62 1.58 3.22
CA GLY A 23 -6.40 0.93 2.73
C GLY A 23 -6.49 0.61 1.23
N ASP A 24 -7.57 -0.03 0.79
CA ASP A 24 -7.76 -0.40 -0.62
C ASP A 24 -7.79 0.85 -1.54
N ALA A 25 -8.43 1.94 -1.09
CA ALA A 25 -8.45 3.22 -1.81
C ALA A 25 -7.07 3.90 -1.85
N ALA A 26 -6.28 3.76 -0.78
CA ALA A 26 -4.91 4.23 -0.71
C ALA A 26 -4.02 3.49 -1.71
N GLU A 27 -4.07 2.16 -1.70
CA GLU A 27 -3.31 1.31 -2.62
C GLU A 27 -3.66 1.60 -4.08
N SER A 28 -4.96 1.76 -4.38
CA SER A 28 -5.43 2.15 -5.71
C SER A 28 -4.91 3.51 -6.16
N SER A 29 -4.81 4.48 -5.24
CA SER A 29 -4.31 5.82 -5.55
C SER A 29 -2.80 5.85 -5.74
N ALA A 30 -2.06 5.10 -4.90
CA ALA A 30 -0.63 4.90 -5.06
C ALA A 30 -0.31 4.20 -6.39
N ALA A 31 -1.06 3.16 -6.76
CA ALA A 31 -0.88 2.47 -8.02
C ALA A 31 -1.04 3.41 -9.23
N ARG A 32 -2.14 4.18 -9.27
CA ARG A 32 -2.37 5.19 -10.33
C ARG A 32 -1.26 6.22 -10.42
N TYR A 33 -0.81 6.73 -9.27
CA TYR A 33 0.31 7.68 -9.23
C TYR A 33 1.58 7.07 -9.83
N LEU A 34 1.99 5.88 -9.38
CA LEU A 34 3.19 5.22 -9.87
C LEU A 34 3.10 4.86 -11.36
N GLN A 35 1.91 4.47 -11.84
CA GLN A 35 1.67 4.26 -13.27
C GLN A 35 1.83 5.54 -14.09
N ALA A 36 1.36 6.68 -13.58
CA ALA A 36 1.60 7.98 -14.20
C ALA A 36 3.09 8.38 -14.20
N GLN A 37 3.89 7.84 -13.27
CA GLN A 37 5.35 7.98 -13.28
C GLN A 37 6.07 6.97 -14.21
N GLY A 38 5.32 6.19 -14.99
CA GLY A 38 5.87 5.26 -15.97
C GLY A 38 6.16 3.85 -15.44
N LEU A 39 5.78 3.52 -14.20
CA LEU A 39 5.88 2.16 -13.67
C LEU A 39 4.71 1.31 -14.17
N ARG A 40 4.95 0.03 -14.45
CA ARG A 40 3.89 -0.93 -14.81
C ARG A 40 3.51 -1.78 -13.61
N LEU A 41 2.23 -1.79 -13.24
CA LEU A 41 1.71 -2.68 -12.20
C LEU A 41 1.81 -4.14 -12.67
N LEU A 42 2.39 -5.00 -11.83
CA LEU A 42 2.50 -6.45 -12.06
C LEU A 42 1.57 -7.24 -11.14
N ASP A 43 1.48 -6.84 -9.87
CA ASP A 43 0.69 -7.52 -8.85
C ASP A 43 0.31 -6.53 -7.74
N SER A 44 -0.80 -6.78 -7.04
CA SER A 44 -1.24 -6.03 -5.88
C SER A 44 -1.71 -6.96 -4.76
N HIS A 45 -1.56 -6.51 -3.52
CA HIS A 45 -1.86 -7.29 -2.31
C HIS A 45 -1.21 -8.68 -2.32
N TYR A 46 0.05 -8.76 -2.76
CA TYR A 46 0.77 -10.02 -2.87
C TYR A 46 1.02 -10.61 -1.49
N ARG A 47 0.53 -11.84 -1.26
CA ARG A 47 0.66 -12.55 0.02
C ARG A 47 1.33 -13.89 -0.19
N THR A 48 2.30 -14.16 0.67
CA THR A 48 2.98 -15.45 0.74
C THR A 48 2.26 -16.44 1.67
N PRO A 49 2.35 -17.76 1.43
CA PRO A 49 1.68 -18.78 2.25
C PRO A 49 2.19 -18.84 3.70
N GLY A 50 1.36 -19.38 4.60
CA GLY A 50 1.71 -19.68 6.00
C GLY A 50 1.33 -18.60 7.02
N ARG A 51 1.27 -18.98 8.30
CA ARG A 51 0.94 -18.05 9.40
C ARG A 51 2.09 -17.07 9.59
N GLY A 52 1.80 -15.77 9.55
CA GLY A 52 2.83 -14.72 9.65
C GLY A 52 3.58 -14.43 8.34
N GLY A 53 3.08 -14.93 7.21
CA GLY A 53 3.65 -14.68 5.89
C GLY A 53 3.85 -13.21 5.56
N GLY A 54 4.77 -12.94 4.66
CA GLY A 54 5.03 -11.61 4.12
C GLY A 54 3.87 -11.11 3.24
N GLU A 55 3.78 -9.79 3.14
CA GLU A 55 2.87 -9.12 2.22
C GLU A 55 3.60 -7.96 1.54
N ILE A 56 3.22 -7.68 0.30
CA ILE A 56 3.63 -6.50 -0.48
C ILE A 56 2.37 -5.89 -1.06
N ASP A 57 2.18 -4.59 -0.84
CA ASP A 57 0.96 -3.90 -1.29
C ASP A 57 0.95 -3.79 -2.82
N LEU A 58 2.05 -3.34 -3.43
CA LEU A 58 2.16 -3.25 -4.88
C LEU A 58 3.51 -3.79 -5.38
N ILE A 59 3.47 -4.51 -6.50
CA ILE A 59 4.66 -4.96 -7.22
C ILE A 59 4.62 -4.34 -8.61
N MET A 60 5.65 -3.54 -8.90
CA MET A 60 5.74 -2.74 -10.10
C MET A 60 6.98 -3.13 -10.92
N ARG A 61 6.99 -2.73 -12.20
CA ARG A 61 8.16 -2.80 -13.07
C ARG A 61 8.51 -1.41 -13.59
N ALA A 62 9.74 -0.98 -13.34
CA ALA A 62 10.26 0.26 -13.90
C ALA A 62 10.65 0.08 -15.39
N PRO A 63 10.80 1.18 -16.16
CA PRO A 63 11.15 1.12 -17.58
C PRO A 63 12.45 0.37 -17.91
N ASP A 64 13.44 0.43 -17.00
CA ASP A 64 14.72 -0.28 -17.11
C ASP A 64 14.63 -1.79 -16.81
N GLY A 65 13.45 -2.26 -16.41
CA GLY A 65 13.18 -3.65 -16.06
C GLY A 65 13.32 -4.00 -14.58
N THR A 66 13.71 -3.05 -13.73
CA THR A 66 13.80 -3.21 -12.27
C THR A 66 12.44 -3.57 -11.67
N LEU A 67 12.41 -4.57 -10.79
CA LEU A 67 11.23 -4.87 -9.96
C LEU A 67 11.18 -3.96 -8.75
N VAL A 68 10.05 -3.31 -8.54
CA VAL A 68 9.87 -2.36 -7.44
C VAL A 68 8.80 -2.92 -6.50
N PHE A 69 9.20 -3.24 -5.28
CA PHE A 69 8.31 -3.72 -4.22
C PHE A 69 7.89 -2.54 -3.35
N VAL A 70 6.60 -2.22 -3.34
CA VAL A 70 6.09 -0.98 -2.75
C VAL A 70 5.22 -1.29 -1.53
N GLU A 71 5.50 -0.60 -0.43
CA GLU A 71 4.61 -0.48 0.73
C GLU A 71 3.85 0.85 0.65
N VAL A 72 2.53 0.81 0.85
CA VAL A 72 1.65 1.99 0.82
C VAL A 72 1.22 2.36 2.24
N ARG A 73 1.31 3.64 2.59
CA ARG A 73 0.99 4.14 3.93
C ARG A 73 0.08 5.35 3.90
N LEU A 74 -1.08 5.22 4.53
CA LEU A 74 -1.91 6.36 4.90
C LEU A 74 -1.29 7.08 6.12
N ARG A 75 -0.99 8.37 5.97
CA ARG A 75 -0.69 9.22 7.11
C ARG A 75 -1.99 9.63 7.79
N ARG A 76 -2.10 9.33 9.09
CA ARG A 76 -3.21 9.81 9.94
C ARG A 76 -2.85 11.08 10.72
N SER A 77 -1.58 11.46 10.77
CA SER A 77 -1.08 12.61 11.54
C SER A 77 0.35 12.94 11.10
N GLN A 78 0.65 14.23 10.95
CA GLN A 78 2.01 14.72 10.67
C GLN A 78 2.96 14.62 11.89
N ARG A 79 2.47 14.29 13.09
CA ARG A 79 3.26 14.30 14.34
C ARG A 79 4.12 13.06 14.60
N TYR A 80 3.92 11.96 13.88
CA TYR A 80 4.74 10.75 14.05
C TYR A 80 5.64 10.54 12.84
N GLY A 81 6.92 10.24 13.12
CA GLY A 81 8.03 10.15 12.18
C GLY A 81 7.61 9.60 10.82
N GLY A 82 8.02 10.29 9.74
CA GLY A 82 7.44 10.18 8.42
C GLY A 82 7.41 8.78 7.78
N ALA A 83 7.01 8.71 6.51
CA ALA A 83 6.71 7.45 5.81
C ALA A 83 7.74 6.32 6.04
N LEU A 84 9.04 6.64 6.03
CA LEU A 84 10.13 5.71 6.37
C LEU A 84 10.10 5.18 7.81
N ALA A 85 9.91 6.04 8.81
CA ALA A 85 9.88 5.62 10.22
C ALA A 85 8.65 4.76 10.54
N SER A 86 7.61 4.82 9.70
CA SER A 86 6.45 3.93 9.81
C SER A 86 6.71 2.49 9.35
N VAL A 87 7.79 2.25 8.60
CA VAL A 87 8.18 0.92 8.11
C VAL A 87 9.16 0.27 9.10
N THR A 88 8.59 -0.33 10.13
CA THR A 88 9.34 -0.98 11.22
C THR A 88 10.26 -2.10 10.71
N ALA A 89 11.27 -2.47 11.51
CA ALA A 89 12.15 -3.60 11.18
C ALA A 89 11.37 -4.90 10.91
N LEU A 90 10.30 -5.17 11.69
CA LEU A 90 9.43 -6.32 11.46
C LEU A 90 8.71 -6.26 10.11
N LYS A 91 8.20 -5.08 9.72
CA LYS A 91 7.54 -4.92 8.42
C LYS A 91 8.54 -5.09 7.27
N ARG A 92 9.73 -4.51 7.36
CA ARG A 92 10.82 -4.72 6.39
C ARG A 92 11.12 -6.20 6.21
N SER A 93 11.34 -6.95 7.29
CA SER A 93 11.63 -8.39 7.20
C SER A 93 10.52 -9.18 6.49
N ARG A 94 9.25 -8.80 6.69
CA ARG A 94 8.09 -9.44 6.03
C ARG A 94 8.01 -9.10 4.55
N ILE A 95 8.23 -7.84 4.19
CA ILE A 95 8.29 -7.38 2.80
C ILE A 95 9.44 -8.10 2.06
N ILE A 96 10.62 -8.17 2.67
CA ILE A 96 11.79 -8.85 2.10
C ILE A 96 11.50 -10.34 1.88
N TRP A 97 10.83 -10.99 2.83
CA TRP A 97 10.45 -12.39 2.68
C TRP A 97 9.49 -12.60 1.51
N ALA A 98 8.47 -11.74 1.38
CA ALA A 98 7.55 -11.77 0.26
C ALA A 98 8.24 -11.50 -1.09
N ALA A 99 9.16 -10.53 -1.13
CA ALA A 99 9.93 -10.21 -2.34
C ALA A 99 10.79 -11.40 -2.78
N ARG A 100 11.53 -12.03 -1.85
CA ARG A 100 12.31 -13.24 -2.13
C ARG A 100 11.45 -14.38 -2.65
N HIS A 101 10.24 -14.55 -2.10
CA HIS A 101 9.31 -15.55 -2.60
C HIS A 101 8.81 -15.20 -4.01
N TYR A 102 8.49 -13.94 -4.28
CA TYR A 102 8.07 -13.46 -5.60
C TYR A 102 9.15 -13.69 -6.65
N LEU A 103 10.42 -13.41 -6.31
CA LEU A 103 11.58 -13.53 -7.19
C LEU A 103 11.88 -14.97 -7.64
N ARG A 104 11.39 -16.00 -6.94
CA ARG A 104 11.55 -17.40 -7.34
C ARG A 104 10.90 -17.74 -8.69
N ARG A 105 10.04 -16.87 -9.21
CA ARG A 105 9.42 -17.00 -10.53
C ARG A 105 10.37 -16.72 -11.69
N TYR A 106 11.53 -16.11 -11.40
CA TYR A 106 12.51 -15.74 -12.40
C TYR A 106 13.70 -16.71 -12.35
N ALA A 107 14.16 -17.18 -13.50
CA ALA A 107 15.38 -17.99 -13.60
C ALA A 107 16.62 -17.20 -13.16
N VAL A 108 16.66 -15.90 -13.49
CA VAL A 108 17.64 -14.92 -13.02
C VAL A 108 16.86 -13.75 -12.45
N ALA A 109 17.09 -13.43 -11.18
CA ALA A 109 16.41 -12.31 -10.53
C ALA A 109 16.80 -10.99 -11.21
N PRO A 110 15.84 -10.17 -11.67
CA PRO A 110 16.14 -8.82 -12.15
C PRO A 110 16.61 -7.94 -10.98
N PRO A 111 17.23 -6.78 -11.27
CA PRO A 111 17.43 -5.75 -10.25
C PRO A 111 16.13 -5.47 -9.52
N CYS A 112 16.21 -5.23 -8.20
CA CYS A 112 15.04 -4.86 -7.44
C CYS A 112 15.30 -3.75 -6.43
N ARG A 113 14.21 -3.07 -6.08
CA ARG A 113 14.19 -1.91 -5.20
C ARG A 113 12.98 -1.98 -4.28
N PHE A 114 13.12 -1.48 -3.06
CA PHE A 114 12.02 -1.35 -2.12
C PHE A 114 11.63 0.11 -1.97
N ASP A 115 10.37 0.43 -2.26
CA ASP A 115 9.85 1.79 -2.22
C ASP A 115 8.77 1.92 -1.16
N VAL A 116 8.55 3.16 -0.70
CA VAL A 116 7.43 3.51 0.19
C VAL A 116 6.65 4.65 -0.44
N VAL A 117 5.33 4.49 -0.50
CA VAL A 117 4.41 5.57 -0.89
C VAL A 117 3.58 5.99 0.31
N GLY A 118 3.79 7.22 0.78
CA GLY A 118 2.96 7.87 1.78
C GLY A 118 1.85 8.69 1.13
N LEU A 119 0.62 8.58 1.64
CA LEU A 119 -0.53 9.38 1.21
C LEU A 119 -1.05 10.22 2.38
N ASP A 120 -1.27 11.51 2.13
CA ASP A 120 -1.91 12.46 3.06
C ASP A 120 -2.92 13.31 2.29
N GLY A 121 -4.20 12.95 2.36
CA GLY A 121 -5.23 13.56 1.52
C GLY A 121 -4.93 13.36 0.02
N GLN A 122 -4.61 14.45 -0.68
CA GLN A 122 -4.23 14.44 -2.10
C GLN A 122 -2.71 14.42 -2.32
N GLU A 123 -1.91 14.61 -1.26
CA GLU A 123 -0.46 14.61 -1.37
C GLU A 123 0.09 13.19 -1.42
N VAL A 124 1.03 12.98 -2.33
CA VAL A 124 1.75 11.71 -2.49
C VAL A 124 3.23 11.97 -2.23
N LEU A 125 3.79 11.26 -1.26
CA LEU A 125 5.22 11.21 -1.00
C LEU A 125 5.75 9.84 -1.44
N TRP A 126 6.53 9.81 -2.52
CA TRP A 126 7.17 8.59 -3.00
C TRP A 126 8.66 8.59 -2.64
N ILE A 127 9.05 7.62 -1.82
CA ILE A 127 10.44 7.40 -1.40
C ILE A 127 10.95 6.17 -2.15
N GLN A 128 11.84 6.39 -3.10
CA GLN A 128 12.51 5.33 -3.84
C GLN A 128 13.69 4.78 -3.04
N GLY A 129 13.91 3.46 -3.07
CA GLY A 129 15.04 2.85 -2.36
C GLY A 129 14.98 3.12 -0.86
N ALA A 130 13.77 3.00 -0.28
CA ALA A 130 13.51 3.26 1.12
C ALA A 130 14.35 2.39 2.07
N PHE A 131 14.77 1.22 1.61
CA PHE A 131 15.76 0.37 2.26
C PHE A 131 16.36 -0.63 1.27
N ASP A 132 17.59 -1.07 1.55
CA ASP A 132 18.32 -2.04 0.73
C ASP A 132 18.08 -3.46 1.25
N ALA A 133 17.68 -4.37 0.34
CA ALA A 133 17.53 -5.80 0.62
C ALA A 133 17.48 -6.68 -0.65
N CYS A 134 17.89 -6.05 -1.76
CA CYS A 134 18.27 -6.61 -3.05
C CYS A 134 19.72 -6.18 -3.24
#